data_AF-A0A0D5A0K1-F1
#
_entry.id   AF-A0A0D5A0K1-F1
#
_cell.length_a   1.000
_cell.length_b   1.000
_cell.length_c   1.000
_cell.angle_alpha   90.00
_cell.angle_beta   90.00
_cell.angle_gamma   90.00
#
_symmetry.space_group_name_H-M   'P 1'
#
loop_
_entity.id
_entity.type
_entity.pdbx_description
1 polymer ?
#
loop_
_entity_poly.entity_id
_entity_poly.type
_entity_poly.pdbx_seq_one_letter_code
_entity_poly.pdbx_strand_id
1 'polypeptide(L)'
;MKTMSSINYIASSSPYVKDGESSEENFNDKVLHYFQKNKPDDKLSDIMDQMRSLSPDRNVSMHQLNEALLYSDTYLRNTDEYTDYANNVLDKRTFQLLGVNMFFNNMMYKSFTETDRDPSL
;
A
#
# COMPACT_ATOMS: atom_id res chain seq x y z
N MET A 1 -38.49 -10.44 -19.52
CA MET A 1 -38.10 -9.48 -18.47
C MET A 1 -36.97 -10.12 -17.67
N LYS A 2 -35.81 -9.45 -17.62
CA LYS A 2 -34.57 -9.70 -16.86
C LYS A 2 -33.85 -11.06 -16.98
N THR A 3 -32.84 -11.04 -17.84
CA THR A 3 -31.56 -11.75 -17.76
C THR A 3 -30.92 -11.67 -16.37
N MET A 4 -30.42 -12.79 -15.86
CA MET A 4 -29.44 -12.82 -14.78
C MET A 4 -28.09 -13.26 -15.34
N SER A 5 -27.16 -12.31 -15.39
CA SER A 5 -25.79 -12.51 -15.82
C SER A 5 -25.02 -13.33 -14.78
N SER A 6 -24.45 -14.45 -15.23
CA SER A 6 -23.45 -15.22 -14.49
C SER A 6 -22.17 -14.38 -14.38
N ILE A 7 -21.84 -13.90 -13.18
CA ILE A 7 -20.56 -13.23 -12.93
C ILE A 7 -19.57 -14.28 -12.44
N ASN A 8 -18.56 -14.53 -13.26
CA ASN A 8 -17.41 -15.37 -12.99
C ASN A 8 -16.68 -14.92 -11.73
N TYR A 9 -16.61 -15.81 -10.75
CA TYR A 9 -15.75 -15.72 -9.58
C TYR A 9 -14.33 -16.09 -10.02
N ILE A 10 -13.49 -15.10 -10.34
CA ILE A 10 -12.04 -15.29 -10.50
C ILE A 10 -11.35 -14.31 -9.56
N ALA A 11 -11.22 -14.73 -8.30
CA ALA A 11 -10.30 -14.13 -7.34
C ALA A 11 -10.06 -15.15 -6.21
N SER A 12 -9.34 -16.22 -6.50
CA SER A 12 -8.76 -17.08 -5.46
C SER A 12 -7.72 -18.01 -6.06
N SER A 13 -6.50 -17.49 -6.19
CA SER A 13 -5.28 -18.29 -6.09
C SER A 13 -4.06 -17.37 -6.05
N SER A 14 -3.75 -16.87 -4.86
CA SER A 14 -2.35 -16.65 -4.47
C SER A 14 -2.03 -17.67 -3.39
N PRO A 15 -1.08 -18.61 -3.60
CA PRO A 15 -0.91 -19.77 -2.73
C PRO A 15 0.24 -19.57 -1.73
N TYR A 16 0.14 -18.60 -0.83
CA TYR A 16 0.90 -18.56 0.43
C TYR A 16 0.02 -17.73 1.37
N VAL A 17 -0.62 -18.29 2.40
CA VAL A 17 -0.03 -18.64 3.69
C VAL A 17 -0.82 -19.81 4.30
N LYS A 18 -0.09 -20.78 4.85
CA LYS A 18 -0.64 -21.90 5.62
C LYS A 18 -1.11 -21.37 6.97
N ASP A 19 -2.40 -21.53 7.26
CA ASP A 19 -2.97 -21.31 8.59
C ASP A 19 -2.25 -22.19 9.63
N GLY A 20 -1.80 -21.57 10.73
CA GLY A 20 -1.30 -22.28 11.90
C GLY A 20 -0.42 -21.45 12.83
N GLU A 21 -1.02 -21.05 13.96
CA GLU A 21 -0.43 -20.68 15.26
C GLU A 21 -0.04 -19.20 15.51
N SER A 22 -0.61 -18.64 16.60
CA SER A 22 -0.65 -17.24 17.05
C SER A 22 -1.68 -16.37 16.32
N SER A 23 -2.72 -15.91 17.03
CA SER A 23 -3.64 -14.85 16.57
C SER A 23 -2.94 -13.48 16.63
N GLU A 24 -1.69 -13.42 16.17
CA GLU A 24 -0.99 -12.17 15.98
C GLU A 24 -1.63 -11.47 14.79
N GLU A 25 -2.23 -10.33 15.11
CA GLU A 25 -2.74 -9.38 14.13
C GLU A 25 -1.70 -9.17 13.01
N ASN A 26 -2.16 -9.32 11.76
CA ASN A 26 -1.27 -9.17 10.61
C ASN A 26 -0.79 -7.70 10.51
N PHE A 27 0.29 -7.46 9.77
CA PHE A 27 0.88 -6.12 9.70
C PHE A 27 -0.07 -5.05 9.12
N ASN A 28 -0.95 -5.42 8.19
CA ASN A 28 -1.89 -4.49 7.57
C ASN A 28 -2.97 -4.04 8.57
N ASP A 29 -3.45 -4.97 9.39
CA ASP A 29 -4.41 -4.70 10.46
C ASP A 29 -3.77 -3.78 11.52
N LYS A 30 -2.51 -4.05 11.91
CA LYS A 30 -1.76 -3.19 12.86
C LYS A 30 -1.66 -1.75 12.35
N VAL A 31 -1.37 -1.59 11.05
CA VAL A 31 -1.31 -0.28 10.39
C VAL A 31 -2.69 0.37 10.32
N LEU A 32 -3.75 -0.39 10.01
CA LEU A 32 -5.12 0.11 10.00
C LEU A 32 -5.52 0.65 11.39
N HIS A 33 -5.27 -0.12 12.45
CA HIS A 33 -5.53 0.31 13.83
C HIS A 33 -4.72 1.54 14.22
N TYR A 34 -3.46 1.63 13.76
CA TYR A 34 -2.66 2.83 13.94
C TYR A 34 -3.33 4.08 13.32
N PHE A 35 -3.84 3.99 12.09
CA PHE A 35 -4.53 5.09 11.43
C PHE A 35 -5.87 5.44 12.09
N GLN A 36 -6.65 4.43 12.50
CA GLN A 36 -7.92 4.64 13.22
C GLN A 36 -7.70 5.41 14.52
N LYS A 37 -6.69 5.02 15.29
CA LYS A 37 -6.42 5.58 16.61
C LYS A 37 -5.79 6.96 16.56
N ASN A 38 -4.79 7.16 15.69
CA ASN A 38 -3.90 8.32 15.77
C ASN A 38 -4.22 9.38 14.71
N LYS A 39 -4.88 9.01 13.60
CA LYS A 39 -5.18 9.91 12.47
C LYS A 39 -3.99 10.81 12.10
N PRO A 40 -2.78 10.26 11.89
CA PRO A 40 -1.58 11.04 11.65
C PRO A 40 -1.73 11.96 10.42
N ASP A 41 -1.27 13.19 10.51
CA ASP A 41 -1.27 14.17 9.42
C ASP A 41 0.14 14.59 8.96
N ASP A 42 1.16 13.91 9.50
CA ASP A 42 2.59 14.08 9.20
C ASP A 42 2.94 13.83 7.72
N LYS A 43 4.21 14.05 7.36
CA LYS A 43 4.73 13.77 6.01
C LYS A 43 4.71 12.27 5.73
N LEU A 44 4.67 11.89 4.44
CA LEU A 44 4.69 10.49 4.02
C LEU A 44 5.89 9.71 4.59
N SER A 45 7.08 10.31 4.65
CA SER A 45 8.27 9.68 5.24
C SER A 45 8.05 9.30 6.70
N ASP A 46 7.47 10.21 7.47
CA ASP A 46 7.30 10.06 8.92
C ASP A 46 6.22 9.02 9.21
N ILE A 47 5.15 9.02 8.40
CA ILE A 47 4.11 7.98 8.43
C ILE A 47 4.71 6.60 8.09
N MET A 48 5.59 6.51 7.09
CA MET A 48 6.23 5.24 6.73
C MET A 48 7.15 4.72 7.84
N ASP A 49 7.88 5.60 8.52
CA ASP A 49 8.71 5.24 9.67
C ASP A 49 7.87 4.78 10.87
N GLN A 50 6.76 5.46 11.13
CA GLN A 50 5.79 5.06 12.16
C GLN A 50 5.19 3.68 11.84
N MET A 51 4.74 3.46 10.60
CA MET A 51 4.24 2.15 10.14
C MET A 51 5.29 1.05 10.30
N ARG A 52 6.53 1.30 9.90
CA ARG A 52 7.64 0.35 10.04
C ARG A 52 7.91 -0.01 11.50
N SER A 53 7.71 0.94 12.42
CA SER A 53 7.88 0.72 13.86
C SER A 53 6.84 -0.22 14.48
N LEU A 54 5.73 -0.51 13.77
CA LEU A 54 4.71 -1.46 14.20
C LEU A 54 5.12 -2.93 13.98
N SER A 55 6.18 -3.18 13.21
CA SER A 55 6.79 -4.52 13.11
C SER A 55 7.79 -4.73 14.24
N PRO A 56 7.76 -5.87 14.97
CA PRO A 56 8.68 -6.16 16.09
C PRO A 56 10.16 -6.02 15.74
N ASP A 57 10.53 -6.41 14.52
CA ASP A 57 11.90 -6.39 13.99
C ASP A 57 12.17 -5.22 13.03
N ARG A 58 11.15 -4.39 12.74
CA ARG A 58 11.18 -3.30 11.74
C ARG A 58 11.57 -3.74 10.32
N ASN A 59 11.60 -5.05 10.06
CA ASN A 59 12.01 -5.61 8.78
C ASN A 59 10.81 -5.68 7.82
N VAL A 60 10.37 -4.51 7.39
CA VAL A 60 9.25 -4.35 6.47
C VAL A 60 9.76 -3.79 5.15
N SER A 61 9.48 -4.47 4.05
CA SER A 61 9.82 -3.95 2.72
C SER A 61 8.98 -2.72 2.37
N MET A 62 9.46 -1.87 1.44
CA MET A 62 8.61 -0.77 0.95
C MET A 62 7.35 -1.28 0.26
N HIS A 63 7.38 -2.47 -0.35
CA HIS A 63 6.19 -3.08 -0.92
C HIS A 63 5.13 -3.33 0.15
N GLN A 64 5.50 -3.96 1.26
CA GLN A 64 4.57 -4.22 2.38
C GLN A 64 4.05 -2.93 3.02
N LEU A 65 4.89 -1.89 3.14
CA LEU A 65 4.45 -0.58 3.62
C LEU A 65 3.44 0.07 2.67
N ASN A 66 3.68 -0.02 1.37
CA ASN A 66 2.78 0.49 0.34
C ASN A 66 1.43 -0.23 0.38
N GLU A 67 1.46 -1.56 0.47
CA GLU A 67 0.25 -2.37 0.58
C GLU A 67 -0.55 -2.03 1.84
N ALA A 68 0.10 -1.93 3.00
CA ALA A 68 -0.55 -1.60 4.26
C ALA A 68 -1.20 -0.19 4.25
N LEU A 69 -0.53 0.80 3.65
CA LEU A 69 -1.08 2.15 3.51
C LEU A 69 -2.30 2.17 2.58
N LEU A 70 -2.20 1.51 1.41
CA LEU A 70 -3.31 1.42 0.45
C LEU A 70 -4.50 0.65 1.01
N TYR A 71 -4.23 -0.45 1.73
CA TYR A 71 -5.24 -1.21 2.46
C TYR A 71 -5.98 -0.32 3.45
N SER A 72 -5.24 0.44 4.27
CA SER A 72 -5.82 1.31 5.29
C SER A 72 -6.63 2.47 4.68
N ASP A 73 -6.12 3.14 3.65
CA ASP A 73 -6.85 4.20 2.93
C ASP A 73 -8.15 3.65 2.33
N THR A 74 -8.08 2.50 1.65
CA THR A 74 -9.25 1.85 1.05
C THR A 74 -10.29 1.49 2.11
N TYR A 75 -9.86 0.91 3.23
CA TYR A 75 -10.78 0.55 4.31
C TYR A 75 -11.44 1.78 4.91
N LEU A 76 -10.64 2.76 5.35
CA LEU A 76 -11.11 3.94 6.08
C LEU A 76 -12.00 4.85 5.24
N ARG A 77 -11.75 4.94 3.94
CA ARG A 77 -12.58 5.72 3.01
C ARG A 77 -13.99 5.16 2.84
N ASN A 78 -14.18 3.86 3.11
CA ASN A 78 -15.48 3.20 3.06
C ASN A 78 -16.20 3.20 4.42
N THR A 79 -15.71 3.95 5.40
CA THR A 79 -16.30 4.05 6.74
C THR A 79 -16.64 5.49 7.08
N ASP A 80 -17.91 5.77 7.38
CA ASP A 80 -18.43 7.14 7.61
C ASP A 80 -17.61 7.94 8.63
N GLU A 81 -17.12 7.29 9.69
CA GLU A 81 -16.31 7.91 10.74
C GLU A 81 -14.96 8.45 10.26
N TYR A 82 -14.38 7.84 9.22
CA TYR A 82 -13.02 8.13 8.76
C TYR A 82 -12.96 8.66 7.33
N THR A 83 -14.09 8.76 6.62
CA THR A 83 -14.17 9.27 5.24
C THR A 83 -13.49 10.63 5.08
N ASP A 84 -13.73 11.58 5.98
CA ASP A 84 -13.11 12.92 5.90
C ASP A 84 -11.61 12.86 6.09
N TYR A 85 -11.13 12.03 7.02
CA TYR A 85 -9.70 11.84 7.25
C TYR A 85 -9.03 11.18 6.03
N ALA A 86 -9.65 10.13 5.48
CA ALA A 86 -9.16 9.45 4.30
C ALA A 86 -9.06 10.41 3.10
N ASN A 87 -10.11 11.18 2.82
CA ASN A 87 -10.13 12.10 1.69
C ASN A 87 -9.17 13.29 1.83
N ASN A 88 -8.96 13.81 3.05
CA ASN A 88 -8.16 15.01 3.25
C ASN A 88 -6.67 14.74 3.51
N VAL A 89 -6.35 13.58 4.06
CA VAL A 89 -5.00 13.22 4.50
C VAL A 89 -4.48 12.00 3.74
N LEU A 90 -5.13 10.85 3.87
CA LEU A 90 -4.62 9.60 3.27
C LEU A 90 -4.55 9.68 1.76
N ASP A 91 -5.54 10.27 1.10
CA ASP A 91 -5.58 10.49 -0.34
C ASP A 91 -4.30 11.18 -0.86
N LYS A 92 -3.87 12.24 -0.17
CA LYS A 92 -2.63 12.95 -0.53
C LYS A 92 -1.39 12.07 -0.36
N ARG A 93 -1.38 11.21 0.67
CA ARG A 93 -0.26 10.32 0.98
C ARG A 93 -0.20 9.15 -0.01
N THR A 94 -1.34 8.57 -0.38
CA THR A 94 -1.43 7.53 -1.41
C THR A 94 -1.10 8.08 -2.80
N PHE A 95 -1.49 9.31 -3.14
CA PHE A 95 -1.03 9.98 -4.38
C PHE A 95 0.48 10.21 -4.41
N GLN A 96 1.08 10.69 -3.31
CA GLN A 96 2.53 10.85 -3.20
C GLN A 96 3.26 9.51 -3.39
N LEU A 97 2.71 8.44 -2.81
CA LEU A 97 3.25 7.10 -2.96
C LEU A 97 3.21 6.60 -4.42
N LEU A 98 2.10 6.82 -5.12
CA LEU A 98 1.99 6.51 -6.55
C LEU A 98 3.03 7.27 -7.37
N GLY A 99 3.26 8.55 -7.06
CA GLY A 99 4.31 9.36 -7.68
C GLY A 99 5.71 8.78 -7.47
N VAL A 100 6.03 8.36 -6.25
CA VAL A 100 7.31 7.70 -5.92
C VAL A 100 7.48 6.40 -6.70
N ASN A 101 6.46 5.55 -6.75
CA ASN A 101 6.51 4.29 -7.49
C ASN A 101 6.71 4.52 -9.00
N MET A 102 6.00 5.50 -9.59
CA MET A 102 6.21 5.88 -11.00
C MET A 102 7.61 6.40 -11.26
N PHE A 103 8.18 7.21 -10.36
CA PHE A 103 9.56 7.70 -10.48
C PHE A 103 10.57 6.55 -10.49
N PHE A 104 10.46 5.60 -9.55
CA PHE A 104 11.32 4.42 -9.51
C PHE A 104 11.18 3.54 -10.76
N ASN A 105 9.95 3.29 -11.21
CA ASN A 105 9.70 2.53 -12.42
C ASN A 105 10.33 3.19 -13.66
N ASN A 106 10.24 4.53 -13.77
CA ASN A 106 10.87 5.28 -14.85
C ASN A 106 12.40 5.25 -14.77
N MET A 107 12.98 5.32 -13.57
CA MET A 107 14.44 5.22 -13.38
C MET A 107 14.96 3.83 -13.75
N MET A 108 14.27 2.78 -13.30
CA MET A 108 14.59 1.39 -13.65
C MET A 108 14.48 1.18 -15.15
N TYR A 109 13.38 1.62 -15.77
CA TYR A 109 13.20 1.53 -17.23
C TYR A 109 14.35 2.22 -17.97
N LYS A 110 14.69 3.47 -17.59
CA LYS A 110 15.84 4.17 -18.15
C LYS A 110 17.14 3.40 -17.98
N SER A 111 17.42 2.84 -16.81
CA SER A 111 18.65 2.06 -16.56
C SER A 111 18.76 0.78 -17.42
N PHE A 112 17.63 0.20 -17.83
CA PHE A 112 17.60 -0.95 -18.74
C PHE A 112 17.63 -0.57 -20.21
N THR A 113 17.14 0.62 -20.57
CA THR A 113 17.06 1.08 -21.96
C THR A 113 18.21 2.00 -22.39
N GLU A 114 18.90 2.63 -21.44
CA GLU A 114 20.15 3.35 -21.65
C GLU A 114 21.32 2.37 -21.55
N THR A 115 21.39 1.41 -22.48
CA THR A 115 22.69 0.86 -22.88
C THR A 115 23.49 1.99 -23.52
N ASP A 116 24.71 2.20 -23.01
CA ASP A 116 25.70 3.19 -23.45
C ASP A 116 25.51 3.62 -24.91
N ARG A 117 25.06 4.88 -25.10
CA ARG A 117 25.31 5.54 -26.38
C ARG A 117 26.82 5.77 -26.43
N ASP A 118 27.51 4.85 -27.09
CA ASP A 118 28.89 5.02 -27.51
C ASP A 118 29.02 6.40 -28.18
N PRO A 119 29.78 7.36 -27.60
CA PRO A 119 29.95 8.69 -28.18
C PRO A 119 30.90 8.68 -29.40
N SER A 120 31.16 7.51 -29.99
CA SER A 120 32.17 7.30 -31.04
C SER A 120 31.53 6.96 -32.39
N LEU A 121 30.83 7.91 -33.03
CA LEU A 121 30.56 7.89 -34.47
C LEU A 121 30.65 9.30 -35.06
#